data_AF-A0A932UQK1-F1
#
_entry.id   AF-A0A932UQK1-F1
#
_cell.length_a   1.000
_cell.length_b   1.000
_cell.length_c   1.000
_cell.angle_alpha   90.00
_cell.angle_beta   90.00
_cell.angle_gamma   90.00
#
_symmetry.space_group_name_H-M   'P 1'
#
loop_
_entity.id
_entity.type
_entity.pdbx_description
1 polymer ?
#
loop_
_entity_poly.entity_id
_entity_poly.type
_entity_poly.pdbx_seq_one_letter_code
_entity_poly.pdbx_strand_id
1 'polypeptide(L)'
;MATLVCPGASTARLIDLGLTVFDTQTGLQWEKKVEGSGCLHCVNDTYNWCQATGIDAPNCDVAPPSWIAQVNQEGFAGYTDWRAPTLDELLTIVDCSSGAPCIDPIFGPTASRFYWSATEIDPPQRLRREFRRWRRDHLRPQGPHLPRAGGAGRPLIGHLIL
;
A
#
# COMPACT_ATOMS: atom_id res chain seq x y z
N MET A 1 50.06 -5.37 -3.26
CA MET A 1 48.77 -6.07 -3.08
C MET A 1 47.78 -5.38 -3.99
N ALA A 2 47.30 -6.07 -5.03
CA ALA A 2 46.42 -5.48 -6.04
C ALA A 2 44.96 -5.66 -5.61
N THR A 3 44.22 -4.56 -5.61
CA THR A 3 42.79 -4.50 -5.29
C THR A 3 41.99 -5.15 -6.42
N LEU A 4 41.14 -6.12 -6.09
CA LEU A 4 40.14 -6.64 -7.01
C LEU A 4 39.00 -5.61 -7.10
N VAL A 5 39.00 -4.81 -8.16
CA VAL A 5 37.79 -4.08 -8.58
C VAL A 5 37.19 -4.87 -9.73
N CYS A 6 36.00 -5.41 -9.55
CA CYS A 6 35.23 -6.03 -10.64
C CYS A 6 34.73 -4.92 -11.58
N PRO A 7 35.15 -4.87 -12.86
CA PRO A 7 34.59 -3.96 -13.83
C PRO A 7 33.22 -4.50 -14.24
N GLY A 8 32.14 -3.80 -13.85
CA GLY A 8 30.78 -4.16 -14.24
C GLY A 8 29.87 -4.62 -13.10
N ALA A 9 30.04 -4.09 -11.88
CA ALA A 9 28.96 -4.11 -10.92
C ALA A 9 27.79 -3.27 -11.49
N SER A 10 26.92 -3.92 -12.27
CA SER A 10 25.56 -3.43 -12.47
C SER A 10 25.03 -3.13 -11.09
N THR A 11 24.76 -1.86 -10.80
CA THR A 11 24.17 -1.44 -9.53
C THR A 11 22.92 -2.29 -9.34
N ALA A 12 22.92 -3.15 -8.31
CA ALA A 12 21.76 -3.97 -8.02
C ALA A 12 20.55 -3.04 -7.88
N ARG A 13 19.48 -3.32 -8.65
CA ARG A 13 18.30 -2.45 -8.64
C ARG A 13 17.76 -2.33 -7.22
N LEU A 14 17.58 -3.48 -6.55
CA LEU A 14 17.12 -3.60 -5.18
C LEU A 14 18.33 -3.82 -4.26
N ILE A 15 18.46 -2.99 -3.23
CA ILE A 15 19.55 -3.05 -2.25
C ILE A 15 18.96 -3.34 -0.87
N ASP A 16 19.32 -4.48 -0.27
CA ASP A 16 18.93 -4.81 1.10
C ASP A 16 19.72 -3.97 2.11
N LEU A 17 18.99 -3.25 2.97
CA LEU A 17 19.53 -2.42 4.05
C LEU A 17 19.22 -3.03 5.43
N GLY A 18 18.87 -4.32 5.48
CA GLY A 18 18.54 -5.06 6.69
C GLY A 18 17.04 -5.05 6.97
N LEU A 19 16.52 -3.93 7.50
CA LEU A 19 15.10 -3.74 7.81
C LEU A 19 14.27 -3.26 6.61
N THR A 20 14.93 -2.78 5.56
CA THR A 20 14.30 -2.14 4.39
C THR A 20 15.03 -2.54 3.12
N VAL A 21 14.39 -2.33 1.97
CA VAL A 21 14.98 -2.49 0.64
C VAL A 21 14.92 -1.15 -0.09
N PHE A 22 16.05 -0.69 -0.60
CA PHE A 22 16.13 0.50 -1.43
C PHE A 22 16.09 0.13 -2.92
N ASP A 23 15.13 0.68 -3.67
CA ASP A 23 15.04 0.54 -5.12
C ASP A 23 15.72 1.73 -5.80
N THR A 24 16.90 1.49 -6.37
CA THR A 24 17.72 2.49 -7.06
C THR A 24 17.10 3.02 -8.35
N GLN A 25 16.12 2.32 -8.93
CA GLN A 25 15.42 2.77 -10.14
C GLN A 25 14.34 3.80 -9.83
N THR A 26 13.58 3.58 -8.76
CA THR A 26 12.46 4.45 -8.35
C THR A 26 12.86 5.48 -7.30
N GLY A 27 13.98 5.24 -6.60
CA GLY A 27 14.39 6.03 -5.43
C GLY A 27 13.56 5.76 -4.19
N LEU A 28 12.73 4.71 -4.20
CA LEU A 28 11.85 4.36 -3.09
C LEU A 28 12.55 3.42 -2.12
N GLN A 29 12.18 3.55 -0.84
CA GLN A 29 12.56 2.63 0.20
C GLN A 29 11.32 1.87 0.67
N TRP A 30 11.45 0.56 0.75
CA TRP A 30 10.40 -0.37 1.10
C TRP A 30 10.73 -0.98 2.47
N GLU A 31 9.75 -1.09 3.36
CA GLU A 31 9.91 -1.87 4.58
C GLU A 31 10.07 -3.36 4.22
N LYS A 32 10.60 -4.18 5.14
CA LYS A 32 10.60 -5.65 5.04
C LYS A 32 9.77 -6.22 6.18
N LYS A 33 8.91 -7.19 5.89
CA LYS A 33 8.10 -7.86 6.92
C LYS A 33 8.94 -8.86 7.69
N VAL A 34 8.43 -9.24 8.86
CA VAL A 34 8.92 -10.35 9.66
C VAL A 34 7.94 -11.50 9.67
N GLU A 35 8.46 -12.70 9.85
CA GLU A 35 7.64 -13.91 9.97
C GLU A 35 6.70 -13.83 11.18
N GLY A 36 5.49 -14.37 11.04
CA GLY A 36 4.51 -14.45 12.12
C GLY A 36 3.28 -13.56 11.95
N SER A 37 2.55 -13.36 13.05
CA SER A 37 1.30 -12.59 13.16
C SER A 37 1.19 -11.93 14.54
N GLY A 38 0.43 -10.84 14.65
CA GLY A 38 0.16 -10.12 15.90
C GLY A 38 1.23 -9.07 16.23
N CYS A 39 1.93 -8.56 15.23
CA CYS A 39 2.95 -7.52 15.39
C CYS A 39 2.91 -6.53 14.23
N LEU A 40 3.34 -5.28 14.47
CA LEU A 40 3.21 -4.20 13.50
C LEU A 40 3.85 -4.52 12.13
N HIS A 41 4.96 -5.25 12.12
CA HIS A 41 5.71 -5.62 10.92
C HIS A 41 5.52 -7.08 10.49
N CYS A 42 4.54 -7.79 11.05
CA CYS A 42 4.31 -9.21 10.78
C CYS A 42 3.65 -9.43 9.41
N VAL A 43 4.17 -10.38 8.64
CA VAL A 43 3.70 -10.70 7.28
C VAL A 43 2.26 -11.21 7.23
N ASN A 44 1.77 -11.86 8.31
CA ASN A 44 0.42 -12.43 8.31
C ASN A 44 -0.67 -11.48 8.84
N ASP A 45 -0.31 -10.26 9.23
CA ASP A 45 -1.28 -9.29 9.73
C ASP A 45 -2.03 -8.63 8.58
N THR A 46 -3.34 -8.46 8.77
CA THR A 46 -4.24 -8.02 7.72
C THR A 46 -4.98 -6.76 8.13
N TYR A 47 -5.12 -5.84 7.19
CA TYR A 47 -5.75 -4.55 7.42
C TYR A 47 -6.84 -4.31 6.37
N ASN A 48 -7.91 -3.62 6.76
CA ASN A 48 -8.77 -3.01 5.75
C ASN A 48 -8.03 -1.83 5.10
N TRP A 49 -8.51 -1.35 3.95
CA TRP A 49 -7.83 -0.32 3.18
C TRP A 49 -7.54 0.97 3.98
N CYS A 50 -8.49 1.42 4.81
CA CYS A 50 -8.32 2.64 5.62
C CYS A 50 -7.27 2.42 6.72
N GLN A 51 -7.32 1.27 7.40
CA GLN A 51 -6.32 0.88 8.40
C GLN A 51 -4.93 0.76 7.77
N ALA A 52 -4.82 0.28 6.55
CA ALA A 52 -3.54 0.11 5.87
C ALA A 52 -2.98 1.46 5.37
N THR A 53 -3.80 2.27 4.71
CA THR A 53 -3.36 3.48 4.00
C THR A 53 -3.43 4.77 4.82
N GLY A 54 -4.20 4.81 5.90
CA GLY A 54 -4.46 6.04 6.65
C GLY A 54 -5.20 7.12 5.86
N ILE A 55 -5.80 6.79 4.72
CA ILE A 55 -6.56 7.73 3.90
C ILE A 55 -7.99 7.83 4.45
N ASP A 56 -8.44 9.07 4.70
CA ASP A 56 -9.80 9.36 5.12
C ASP A 56 -10.78 9.25 3.94
N ALA A 57 -11.61 8.20 3.93
CA ALA A 57 -12.68 8.00 2.95
C ALA A 57 -14.06 7.82 3.62
N PRO A 58 -15.17 8.03 2.88
CA PRO A 58 -16.54 8.03 3.46
C PRO A 58 -17.01 6.71 4.10
N ASN A 59 -16.30 5.61 3.86
CA ASN A 59 -16.55 4.28 4.42
C ASN A 59 -15.45 3.85 5.41
N CYS A 60 -14.60 4.78 5.84
CA CYS A 60 -13.61 4.54 6.88
C CYS A 60 -14.24 4.79 8.25
N ASP A 61 -14.69 3.72 8.91
CA ASP A 61 -15.07 3.74 10.33
C ASP A 61 -13.80 3.69 11.20
N VAL A 62 -12.94 4.71 11.22
CA VAL A 62 -11.62 4.61 11.87
C VAL A 62 -11.56 5.18 13.29
N ALA A 63 -11.35 4.29 14.27
CA ALA A 63 -10.51 4.46 15.47
C ALA A 63 -9.96 3.05 15.77
N PRO A 64 -8.63 2.75 15.74
CA PRO A 64 -7.41 3.40 16.26
C PRO A 64 -6.49 3.99 15.15
N PRO A 65 -5.22 4.43 15.42
CA PRO A 65 -4.31 4.89 14.37
C PRO A 65 -4.13 3.83 13.27
N SER A 66 -4.08 4.29 12.02
CA SER A 66 -3.74 3.43 10.89
C SER A 66 -2.37 2.77 11.10
N TRP A 67 -2.13 1.66 10.41
CA TRP A 67 -0.85 0.98 10.38
C TRP A 67 0.30 1.95 10.02
N ILE A 68 0.13 2.76 8.97
CA ILE A 68 1.11 3.81 8.61
C ILE A 68 1.34 4.79 9.76
N ALA A 69 0.27 5.22 10.45
CA ALA A 69 0.42 6.15 11.57
C ALA A 69 1.21 5.50 12.73
N GLN A 70 1.01 4.21 12.98
CA GLN A 70 1.76 3.46 13.99
C GLN A 70 3.24 3.30 13.61
N VAL A 71 3.54 2.93 12.36
CA VAL A 71 4.92 2.80 11.86
C VAL A 71 5.66 4.14 11.92
N ASN A 72 5.00 5.23 11.53
CA ASN A 72 5.58 6.57 11.61
C ASN A 72 5.77 7.05 13.05
N GLN A 73 4.89 6.64 13.97
CA GLN A 73 5.04 6.95 15.38
C GLN A 73 6.22 6.19 16.01
N GLU A 74 6.51 4.97 15.56
CA GLU A 74 7.68 4.19 16.00
C GLU A 74 9.00 4.76 15.45
N GLY A 75 8.97 5.41 14.28
CA GLY A 75 10.19 5.85 13.60
C GLY A 75 10.94 4.68 12.96
N PHE A 76 10.20 3.75 12.35
CA PHE A 76 10.75 2.51 11.80
C PHE A 76 11.94 2.76 10.86
N ALA A 77 13.02 2.00 11.08
CA ALA A 77 14.31 2.14 10.40
C ALA A 77 14.91 3.57 10.42
N GLY A 78 14.48 4.42 11.35
CA GLY A 78 14.91 5.81 11.46
C GLY A 78 14.07 6.81 10.66
N TYR A 79 12.96 6.38 10.07
CA TYR A 79 12.08 7.18 9.21
C TYR A 79 10.68 7.31 9.82
N THR A 80 10.06 8.48 9.62
CA THR A 80 8.72 8.83 10.15
C THR A 80 7.78 9.32 9.05
N ASP A 81 8.15 9.12 7.79
CA ASP A 81 7.48 9.56 6.58
C ASP A 81 7.03 8.40 5.69
N TRP A 82 6.83 7.23 6.29
CA TRP A 82 6.24 6.06 5.63
C TRP A 82 4.84 6.38 5.12
N ARG A 83 4.51 5.81 3.96
CA ARG A 83 3.20 5.93 3.32
C ARG A 83 2.85 4.65 2.58
N ALA A 84 1.58 4.49 2.26
CA ALA A 84 1.15 3.45 1.34
C ALA A 84 1.67 3.76 -0.08
N PRO A 85 2.09 2.73 -0.83
CA PRO A 85 2.51 2.87 -2.21
C PRO A 85 1.31 3.14 -3.13
N THR A 86 1.54 3.83 -4.24
CA THR A 86 0.59 3.89 -5.34
C THR A 86 0.59 2.57 -6.12
N LEU A 87 -0.44 2.33 -6.93
CA LEU A 87 -0.53 1.15 -7.78
C LEU A 87 0.67 1.05 -8.74
N ASP A 88 1.10 2.17 -9.32
CA ASP A 88 2.24 2.19 -10.24
C ASP A 88 3.54 1.79 -9.53
N GLU A 89 3.74 2.26 -8.30
CA GLU A 89 4.91 1.90 -7.48
C GLU A 89 4.89 0.42 -7.08
N LEU A 90 3.74 -0.10 -6.65
CA LEU A 90 3.52 -1.54 -6.39
C LEU A 90 3.90 -2.39 -7.60
N LEU A 91 3.50 -1.98 -8.80
CA LEU A 91 3.79 -2.73 -10.03
C LEU A 91 5.28 -2.76 -10.35
N THR A 92 6.08 -1.79 -9.88
CA THR A 92 7.53 -1.80 -10.13
C THR A 92 8.25 -2.94 -9.42
N ILE A 93 7.72 -3.47 -8.31
CA ILE A 93 8.36 -4.53 -7.53
C ILE A 93 7.84 -5.93 -7.85
N VAL A 94 6.87 -6.04 -8.77
CA VAL A 94 6.33 -7.33 -9.21
C VAL A 94 7.38 -8.07 -10.02
N ASP A 95 7.81 -9.22 -9.52
CA ASP A 95 8.67 -10.16 -10.24
C ASP A 95 8.19 -11.59 -10.04
N CYS A 96 7.68 -12.21 -11.11
CA CYS A 96 7.23 -13.61 -11.09
C CYS A 96 8.34 -14.61 -11.48
N SER A 97 9.60 -14.17 -11.67
CA SER A 97 10.71 -15.01 -12.12
C SER A 97 10.96 -16.22 -11.21
N SER A 98 10.70 -16.06 -9.92
CA SER A 98 10.95 -17.06 -8.87
C SER A 98 9.69 -17.83 -8.43
N GLY A 99 8.54 -17.60 -9.09
CA GLY A 99 7.26 -18.21 -8.73
C GLY A 99 6.36 -17.28 -7.90
N ALA A 100 5.36 -17.87 -7.21
CA ALA A 100 4.42 -17.12 -6.37
C ALA A 100 4.88 -17.13 -4.89
N PRO A 101 4.75 -16.01 -4.15
CA PRO A 101 4.27 -14.70 -4.61
C PRO A 101 5.23 -14.05 -5.61
N CYS A 102 4.68 -13.31 -6.59
CA CYS A 102 5.44 -12.61 -7.63
C CYS A 102 6.15 -11.36 -7.09
N ILE A 103 7.03 -11.55 -6.10
CA ILE A 103 7.82 -10.51 -5.46
C ILE A 103 9.21 -11.10 -5.23
N ASP A 104 10.25 -10.29 -5.45
CA ASP A 104 11.63 -10.70 -5.23
C ASP A 104 11.85 -11.11 -3.75
N PRO A 105 12.46 -12.28 -3.46
CA PRO A 105 12.73 -12.72 -2.09
C PRO A 105 13.58 -11.76 -1.24
N ILE A 106 14.27 -10.79 -1.84
CA ILE A 106 15.02 -9.75 -1.13
C ILE A 106 14.16 -8.97 -0.13
N PHE A 107 12.86 -8.87 -0.39
CA PHE A 107 11.91 -8.19 0.49
C PHE A 107 11.53 -9.00 1.74
N GLY A 108 12.12 -10.19 1.92
CA GLY A 108 11.87 -11.06 3.06
C GLY A 108 10.59 -11.88 2.92
N PRO A 109 9.95 -12.27 4.03
CA PRO A 109 8.74 -13.07 3.98
C PRO A 109 7.61 -12.27 3.32
N THR A 110 6.99 -12.85 2.30
CA THR A 110 5.87 -12.25 1.55
C THR A 110 4.69 -13.21 1.49
N ALA A 111 3.47 -12.65 1.54
CA ALA A 111 2.26 -13.44 1.46
C ALA A 111 1.72 -13.48 0.02
N SER A 112 1.26 -14.65 -0.44
CA SER A 112 0.56 -14.80 -1.72
C SER A 112 -0.88 -14.28 -1.62
N ARG A 113 -1.04 -12.96 -1.52
CA ARG A 113 -2.33 -12.27 -1.28
C ARG A 113 -2.41 -10.96 -2.06
N PHE A 114 -3.55 -10.26 -1.94
CA PHE A 114 -3.72 -8.91 -2.49
C PHE A 114 -3.01 -7.88 -1.62
N TYR A 115 -2.35 -6.92 -2.27
CA TYR A 115 -1.70 -5.79 -1.61
C TYR A 115 -2.48 -4.49 -1.82
N TRP A 116 -2.62 -3.68 -0.77
CA TRP A 116 -3.30 -2.39 -0.85
C TRP A 116 -2.42 -1.31 -1.49
N SER A 117 -3.04 -0.47 -2.32
CA SER A 117 -2.45 0.76 -2.83
C SER A 117 -3.17 2.00 -2.31
N ALA A 118 -2.44 3.11 -2.22
CA ALA A 118 -2.96 4.44 -1.94
C ALA A 118 -3.69 5.06 -3.15
N THR A 119 -3.65 4.42 -4.32
CA THR A 119 -4.32 4.93 -5.52
C THR A 119 -5.83 4.81 -5.33
N GLU A 120 -6.48 5.92 -5.00
CA GLU A 120 -7.93 6.02 -4.97
C GLU A 120 -8.46 5.75 -6.39
N ILE A 121 -9.22 4.67 -6.59
CA ILE A 121 -9.97 4.46 -7.83
C ILE A 121 -11.20 5.39 -7.76
N ASP A 122 -11.00 6.70 -7.82
CA ASP A 122 -12.09 7.69 -7.84
C ASP A 122 -12.01 8.49 -9.16
N PRO A 123 -13.14 8.71 -9.88
CA PRO A 123 -13.15 9.48 -11.12
C PRO A 123 -12.67 10.91 -10.85
N PRO A 124 -12.05 11.58 -11.83
CA PRO A 124 -11.16 12.73 -11.62
C PRO A 124 -11.75 13.77 -10.67
N GLN A 125 -10.92 14.34 -9.79
CA GLN A 125 -11.28 15.22 -8.67
C GLN A 125 -12.34 16.29 -8.98
N ARG A 126 -12.44 16.74 -10.24
CA ARG A 126 -13.49 17.60 -10.78
C ARG A 126 -14.91 17.07 -10.48
N LEU A 127 -15.12 15.78 -10.69
CA LEU A 127 -16.39 15.10 -10.46
C LEU A 127 -16.72 14.95 -8.97
N ARG A 128 -15.73 14.99 -8.05
CA ARG A 128 -16.01 14.94 -6.60
C ARG A 128 -16.69 16.21 -6.08
N ARG A 129 -16.38 17.38 -6.66
CA ARG A 129 -17.02 18.66 -6.32
C ARG A 129 -18.39 18.77 -6.97
N GLU A 130 -18.46 18.37 -8.24
CA GLU A 130 -19.69 18.39 -9.03
C GLU A 130 -20.71 17.38 -8.47
N PHE A 131 -20.28 16.20 -8.05
CA PHE A 131 -21.17 15.20 -7.42
C PHE A 131 -21.62 15.62 -6.03
N ARG A 132 -20.77 16.27 -5.22
CA ARG A 132 -21.19 16.86 -3.93
C ARG A 132 -22.21 17.99 -4.11
N ARG A 133 -22.05 18.81 -5.16
CA ARG A 133 -23.00 19.87 -5.53
C ARG A 133 -24.31 19.27 -6.05
N TRP A 134 -24.23 18.33 -7.00
CA TRP A 134 -25.38 17.59 -7.53
C TRP A 134 -26.19 16.91 -6.42
N ARG A 135 -25.53 16.22 -5.47
CA ARG A 135 -26.18 15.52 -4.36
C ARG A 135 -26.94 16.48 -3.43
N ARG A 136 -26.43 17.69 -3.22
CA ARG A 136 -27.10 18.75 -2.45
C ARG A 136 -28.33 19.30 -3.17
N ASP A 137 -28.25 19.41 -4.49
CA ASP A 137 -29.26 20.07 -5.30
C ASP A 137 -30.39 19.13 -5.75
N HIS A 138 -30.14 17.81 -5.84
CA HIS A 138 -31.04 16.84 -6.48
C HIS A 138 -31.65 15.79 -5.54
N LEU A 139 -31.18 15.66 -4.29
CA LEU A 139 -31.84 14.81 -3.28
C LEU A 139 -32.75 15.66 -2.38
N ARG A 140 -34.01 15.84 -2.83
CA ARG A 140 -35.14 16.19 -1.94
C ARG A 140 -35.81 14.91 -1.41
N PRO A 141 -36.42 14.94 -0.21
CA PRO A 141 -36.96 13.74 0.42
C PRO A 141 -38.32 13.39 -0.18
N GLN A 142 -38.35 12.40 -1.06
CA GLN A 142 -39.52 11.57 -1.33
C GLN A 142 -39.01 10.16 -1.61
N GLY A 143 -39.34 9.19 -0.74
CA GLY A 143 -39.31 7.79 -1.14
C GLY A 143 -40.57 7.44 -1.98
N PRO A 144 -40.79 6.17 -2.40
CA PRO A 144 -39.89 5.03 -2.47
C PRO A 144 -39.74 4.45 -3.90
N HIS A 145 -38.77 3.53 -4.10
CA HIS A 145 -38.56 2.62 -5.27
C HIS A 145 -38.07 3.32 -6.57
N LEU A 146 -36.90 3.08 -7.18
CA LEU A 146 -35.98 1.95 -7.49
C LEU A 146 -34.63 2.56 -7.98
N PRO A 147 -33.64 1.80 -8.51
CA PRO A 147 -33.07 0.52 -8.14
C PRO A 147 -31.66 0.71 -7.51
N ARG A 148 -31.11 -0.34 -6.91
CA ARG A 148 -29.74 -0.40 -6.40
C ARG A 148 -28.72 -0.08 -7.52
N ALA A 149 -28.23 1.15 -7.54
CA ALA A 149 -26.99 1.52 -8.22
C ALA A 149 -26.11 2.24 -7.19
N GLY A 150 -25.16 1.50 -6.62
CA GLY A 150 -24.19 2.03 -5.68
C GLY A 150 -23.08 1.01 -5.52
N GLY A 151 -21.94 1.31 -6.12
CA GLY A 151 -20.81 0.40 -6.32
C GLY A 151 -20.49 -0.43 -5.09
N ALA A 152 -20.69 -1.73 -5.22
CA ALA A 152 -20.10 -2.71 -4.33
C ALA A 152 -18.63 -2.90 -4.73
N GLY A 153 -17.77 -1.95 -4.34
CA GLY A 153 -16.36 -2.22 -4.09
C GLY A 153 -16.26 -2.89 -2.72
N ARG A 154 -16.33 -4.21 -2.72
CA ARG A 154 -16.54 -5.14 -1.60
C ARG A 154 -15.38 -5.17 -0.59
N PRO A 155 -15.59 -5.71 0.63
CA PRO A 155 -14.52 -5.85 1.61
C PRO A 155 -13.53 -6.88 1.08
N LEU A 156 -12.36 -6.39 0.67
CA LEU A 156 -11.20 -7.23 0.47
C LEU A 156 -10.36 -7.07 1.72
N ILE A 157 -9.88 -8.18 2.28
CA ILE A 157 -8.86 -8.16 3.31
C ILE A 157 -7.54 -8.21 2.55
N GLY A 158 -6.79 -7.11 2.59
CA GLY A 158 -5.53 -6.95 1.87
C GLY A 158 -4.35 -6.89 2.83
N HIS A 159 -3.19 -7.23 2.30
CA HIS A 159 -1.88 -7.04 2.93
C HIS A 159 -1.38 -5.66 2.52
N LEU A 160 -0.49 -5.06 3.30
CA LEU A 160 0.28 -3.92 2.80
C LEU A 160 1.66 -4.44 2.41
N ILE A 161 2.23 -3.82 1.39
CA ILE A 161 3.58 -4.12 0.97
C ILE A 161 4.50 -4.07 2.20
N LEU A 162 5.29 -5.14 2.30
CA LEU A 162 6.65 -5.28 2.81
C LEU A 162 6.99 -4.51 4.06
#